data_AF-A0A3G6IVP9-F1
#
_entry.id   AF-A0A3G6IVP9-F1
#
_cell.length_a   1.000
_cell.length_b   1.000
_cell.length_c   1.000
_cell.angle_alpha   90.00
_cell.angle_beta   90.00
_cell.angle_gamma   90.00
#
_symmetry.space_group_name_H-M   'P 1'
#
loop_
_entity.id
_entity.type
_entity.pdbx_description
1 polymer ?
#
loop_
_entity_poly.entity_id
_entity_poly.type
_entity_poly.pdbx_seq_one_letter_code
_entity_poly.pdbx_strand_id
1 'polypeptide(L)' 'MRAKGVALLILGVILIALSFLLFGEPDIKAIIGALLMGVGGAAVVASLTFFMGKKPQMQ' A
#
# COMPACT_ATOMS: atom_id res chain seq x y z
N MET A 1 -13.99 -7.53 -7.14
CA MET A 1 -12.73 -6.76 -7.25
C MET A 1 -12.57 -5.73 -6.13
N ARG A 2 -13.56 -4.85 -5.86
CA ARG A 2 -13.45 -3.79 -4.83
C ARG A 2 -13.29 -4.28 -3.39
N ALA A 3 -14.02 -5.32 -2.99
CA ALA A 3 -13.97 -5.86 -1.62
C ALA A 3 -12.59 -6.44 -1.22
N LYS A 4 -11.87 -7.07 -2.16
CA LYS A 4 -10.52 -7.60 -1.91
C LYS A 4 -9.50 -6.48 -1.65
N GLY A 5 -9.64 -5.35 -2.36
CA GLY A 5 -8.80 -4.17 -2.13
C GLY A 5 -9.05 -3.54 -0.77
N VAL A 6 -10.31 -3.44 -0.35
CA VAL A 6 -10.67 -2.94 0.98
C VAL A 6 -10.12 -3.87 2.09
N ALA A 7 -10.20 -5.18 1.90
CA ALA A 7 -9.64 -6.15 2.85
C ALA A 7 -8.11 -6.00 3.01
N LEU A 8 -7.38 -5.80 1.90
CA LEU A 8 -5.93 -5.54 1.95
C LEU A 8 -5.59 -4.22 2.64
N LEU A 9 -6.43 -3.20 2.45
CA LEU A 9 -6.25 -1.89 3.08
C LEU A 9 -6.45 -1.98 4.60
N ILE A 10 -7.49 -2.68 5.04
CA ILE A 10 -7.74 -2.96 6.47
C ILE A 10 -6.56 -3.73 7.08
N LEU A 11 -6.07 -4.77 6.39
CA LEU A 11 -4.93 -5.56 6.85
C LEU A 11 -3.66 -4.69 7.01
N GLY A 12 -3.41 -3.79 6.06
CA GLY A 12 -2.28 -2.85 6.11
C GLY A 12 -2.35 -1.91 7.30
N VAL A 13 -3.54 -1.36 7.61
CA VAL A 13 -3.73 -0.49 8.78
C VAL A 13 -3.48 -1.24 10.09
N ILE A 14 -3.95 -2.49 10.19
CA ILE A 14 -3.73 -3.34 11.38
C ILE A 14 -2.23 -3.63 11.57
N LEU A 15 -1.51 -3.95 10.50
CA LEU A 15 -0.07 -4.22 10.55
C LEU A 15 0.73 -2.98 10.98
N ILE A 16 0.35 -1.80 10.52
CA ILE A 16 0.94 -0.53 10.96
C ILE A 16 0.66 -0.30 12.45
N ALA A 17 -0.59 -0.49 12.90
CA ALA A 17 -0.94 -0.35 14.31
C ALA A 17 -0.17 -1.33 15.22
N LEU A 18 0.04 -2.57 14.75
CA LEU A 18 0.83 -3.57 15.47
C LEU A 18 2.32 -3.22 15.50
N SER A 19 2.88 -2.61 14.45
CA SER A 19 4.29 -2.20 14.47
C SER A 19 4.56 -1.11 15.52
N PHE A 20 3.63 -0.17 15.70
CA PHE A 20 3.69 0.83 16.77
C PHE A 20 3.67 0.19 18.16
N LEU A 21 2.86 -0.87 18.35
CA LEU A 21 2.73 -1.58 19.62
C LEU A 21 3.97 -2.43 19.95
N LEU A 22 4.61 -3.00 18.92
CA LEU A 22 5.78 -3.88 19.06
C LEU A 22 7.11 -3.14 19.20
N PHE A 23 7.29 -2.00 18.52
CA PHE A 23 8.59 -1.33 18.42
C PHE A 23 8.72 -0.07 19.29
N GLY A 24 7.66 0.37 19.97
CA GLY A 24 7.71 1.54 20.86
C GLY A 24 7.83 2.86 20.10
N GLU A 25 8.59 3.82 20.66
CA GLU A 25 8.67 5.21 20.18
C GLU A 25 9.01 5.26 18.68
N PRO A 26 8.09 5.76 17.84
CA PRO A 26 8.29 5.65 16.42
C PRO A 26 9.20 6.77 15.93
N ASP A 27 10.32 6.39 15.32
CA ASP A 27 11.15 7.34 14.58
C ASP A 27 10.31 7.93 13.44
N ILE A 28 10.03 9.24 13.53
CA ILE A 28 9.27 9.99 12.53
C ILE A 28 9.88 9.82 11.14
N LYS A 29 11.21 9.68 11.04
CA LYS A 29 11.90 9.42 9.77
C LYS A 29 11.55 8.04 9.23
N ALA A 30 11.41 7.03 10.08
CA ALA A 30 11.01 5.69 9.70
C ALA A 30 9.54 5.65 9.24
N ILE A 31 8.62 6.37 9.91
CA ILE A 31 7.22 6.48 9.46
C ILE A 31 7.15 7.14 8.08
N ILE A 32 7.79 8.30 7.91
CA ILE A 32 7.78 9.04 6.64
C ILE A 32 8.43 8.20 5.54
N GLY A 33 9.54 7.52 5.84
CA GLY A 33 10.21 6.60 4.91
C GLY A 33 9.30 5.45 4.48
N ALA A 34 8.61 4.81 5.43
CA ALA A 34 7.66 3.73 5.14
C ALA A 34 6.46 4.24 4.31
N LEU A 35 5.96 5.45 4.59
CA LEU A 35 4.86 6.05 3.84
C LEU A 35 5.27 6.35 2.39
N LEU A 36 6.45 6.95 2.19
CA LEU A 36 7.01 7.23 0.87
C LEU A 36 7.27 5.95 0.07
N MET A 37 7.82 4.92 0.71
CA MET A 37 8.02 3.61 0.08
C MET A 37 6.68 2.94 -0.27
N GLY A 38 5.69 3.00 0.61
CA GLY A 38 4.37 2.41 0.39
C GLY A 38 3.62 3.08 -0.77
N VAL A 39 3.59 4.42 -0.79
CA VAL A 39 2.96 5.19 -1.87
C VAL A 39 3.73 5.02 -3.18
N GLY A 40 5.07 5.12 -3.14
CA GLY A 40 5.91 4.93 -4.32
C GLY A 40 5.79 3.53 -4.92
N GLY A 41 5.83 2.49 -4.08
CA GLY A 41 5.64 1.10 -4.50
C GLY A 41 4.26 0.85 -5.10
N ALA A 42 3.20 1.35 -4.46
CA ALA A 42 1.83 1.25 -4.99
C ALA A 42 1.67 1.97 -6.34
N ALA A 43 2.27 3.16 -6.49
CA ALA A 43 2.26 3.91 -7.73
C ALA A 43 2.98 3.15 -8.86
N VAL A 44 4.17 2.59 -8.59
CA VAL A 44 4.91 1.79 -9.56
C VAL A 44 4.12 0.55 -9.98
N VAL A 45 3.54 -0.18 -9.02
CA VAL A 45 2.71 -1.35 -9.33
C VAL A 45 1.49 -0.96 -10.16
N ALA A 46 0.84 0.15 -9.84
CA ALA A 46 -0.29 0.67 -10.61
C ALA A 46 0.12 1.05 -12.05
N SER A 47 1.26 1.73 -12.22
CA SER A 47 1.80 2.09 -13.53
C SER A 47 2.18 0.85 -14.35
N LEU A 48 2.86 -0.13 -13.75
CA LEU A 48 3.18 -1.39 -14.41
C LEU A 48 1.92 -2.16 -14.81
N THR A 49 0.91 -2.19 -13.95
CA THR A 49 -0.38 -2.82 -14.24
C THR A 49 -1.10 -2.09 -15.36
N PHE A 50 -0.98 -0.76 -15.44
CA PHE A 50 -1.53 0.04 -16.53
C PHE A 50 -0.82 -0.23 -17.87
N PHE A 51 0.51 -0.34 -17.88
CA PHE A 51 1.29 -0.60 -19.11
C PHE A 51 1.26 -2.06 -19.56
N MET A 52 1.22 -3.03 -18.64
CA MET A 52 1.20 -4.48 -18.95
C MET A 52 -0.20 -5.08 -18.96
N GLY A 53 -1.21 -4.38 -18.44
CA GLY A 53 -2.60 -4.82 -18.49
C GLY A 53 -3.13 -4.71 -19.92
N LYS A 54 -3.74 -5.80 -20.42
CA LYS A 54 -4.51 -5.75 -21.68
C LYS A 54 -5.46 -4.55 -21.61
N LYS A 55 -5.46 -3.71 -22.65
CA LYS A 55 -6.41 -2.59 -22.83
C LYS A 55 -7.80 -3.03 -22.36
N PRO A 56 -8.49 -2.23 -21.52
CA PRO A 56 -9.88 -2.52 -21.24
C PRO A 56 -10.61 -2.51 -22.58
N GLN A 57 -11.10 -3.68 -23.01
CA GLN A 57 -12.12 -3.70 -24.05
C GLN A 57 -13.32 -3.03 -23.42
N MET A 58 -13.49 -1.74 -23.74
CA MET A 58 -14.76 -1.05 -23.54
C MET A 58 -15.76 -1.85 -24.38
N GLN A 59 -16.51 -2.71 -23.71
CA GLN A 59 -17.81 -3.16 -24.19
C GLN A 59 -18.79 -2.02 -23.95
#